data_AF-L8LPG7-F1
#
_entry.id   AF-L8LPG7-F1
#
_cell.length_a   1.000
_cell.length_b   1.000
_cell.length_c   1.000
_cell.angle_alpha   90.00
_cell.angle_beta   90.00
_cell.angle_gamma   90.00
#
_symmetry.space_group_name_H-M   'P 1'
#
loop_
_entity.id
_entity.type
_entity.pdbx_description
1 polymer ?
#
loop_
_entity_poly.entity_id
_entity_poly.type
_entity_poly.pdbx_seq_one_letter_code
_entity_poly.pdbx_strand_id
1 'polypeptide(L)'
;MNQEETRKVAQKWFDALDRGDLDTAISCLADDIEWVNLPKIPGVSDIIPWIGTAHGIAEVLQQFSTRNGVVEVKVFKPVDLVVEGNIAVGTVHDISTILATGLDFEILFASWMEVENGKITKWKSYCDPSPIVAAFKGNLPERIVAGVKDNNVEQVKQVLKLGADPNTRDSTTGLTVLMMAACQANPELVKVLLSAGADVFTGDSYTGATALHKTCQGGSVEIAQMLLDHGAHLDAVTPSMGHTPIMDALWYKWPDLVKLLVDRGQNLYFGTHYGFRLEDHIDFELNVNQGEEKKKFEIIKEIIDQGKARDQTMIAEQPVMEATNKGDLEAVKELIAQSADVNTVYPHMDSFLDGHTPLLVAARDSHTEIVEELLQAGAKVRVQDWVFKGAPIHKATYNGNPEILKLLVAHPDIDLDVQGKINGYTPLHDALWHGFVDCAEILVNAGARLDLRGHDGKLPLDIAIEVCGSDSAIANLIRSKF
;
A
#
# COMPACT_ATOMS: atom_id res chain seq x y z
N MET A 1 -19.73 -34.88 -51.60
CA MET A 1 -18.28 -35.12 -51.45
C MET A 1 -18.09 -36.42 -50.66
N ASN A 2 -17.10 -37.24 -50.99
CA ASN A 2 -16.90 -38.52 -50.31
C ASN A 2 -16.15 -38.28 -48.99
N GLN A 3 -16.58 -38.91 -47.89
CA GLN A 3 -15.92 -38.87 -46.57
C GLN A 3 -14.41 -39.18 -46.66
N GLU A 4 -14.03 -40.03 -47.62
CA GLU A 4 -12.62 -40.34 -47.93
C GLU A 4 -11.81 -39.13 -48.43
N GLU A 5 -12.44 -38.23 -49.18
CA GLU A 5 -11.81 -37.01 -49.69
C GLU A 5 -11.57 -36.00 -48.56
N THR A 6 -12.57 -35.79 -47.70
CA THR A 6 -12.44 -34.98 -46.48
C THR A 6 -11.33 -35.50 -45.58
N ARG A 7 -11.27 -36.82 -45.36
CA ARG A 7 -10.21 -37.46 -44.57
C ARG A 7 -8.83 -37.20 -45.17
N LYS A 8 -8.66 -37.33 -46.49
CA LYS A 8 -7.39 -37.07 -47.17
C LYS A 8 -6.94 -35.61 -47.03
N VAL A 9 -7.84 -34.65 -47.22
CA VAL A 9 -7.52 -33.22 -47.08
C VAL A 9 -7.12 -32.88 -45.65
N ALA A 10 -7.92 -33.33 -44.67
CA ALA A 10 -7.64 -33.07 -43.25
C ALA A 10 -6.34 -33.75 -42.79
N GLN A 11 -6.11 -35.02 -43.14
CA GLN A 11 -4.87 -35.72 -42.80
C GLN A 11 -3.65 -35.04 -43.43
N LYS A 12 -3.74 -34.66 -44.70
CA LYS A 12 -2.66 -33.93 -45.40
C LYS A 12 -2.33 -32.61 -44.67
N TRP A 13 -3.35 -31.89 -44.20
CA TRP A 13 -3.17 -30.64 -43.47
C TRP A 13 -2.51 -30.85 -42.10
N PHE A 14 -3.00 -31.80 -41.29
CA PHE A 14 -2.41 -32.12 -39.99
C PHE A 14 -0.97 -32.63 -40.10
N ASP A 15 -0.71 -33.54 -41.05
CA ASP A 15 0.63 -34.08 -41.30
C ASP A 15 1.61 -33.01 -41.77
N ALA A 16 1.13 -32.02 -42.53
CA ALA A 16 1.94 -30.89 -42.96
C ALA A 16 2.34 -30.01 -41.77
N LEU A 17 1.41 -29.71 -40.86
CA LEU A 17 1.69 -28.93 -39.66
C LEU A 17 2.63 -29.66 -38.67
N ASP A 18 2.46 -30.97 -38.46
CA ASP A 18 3.37 -31.80 -37.64
C ASP A 18 4.82 -31.75 -38.14
N ARG A 19 5.01 -31.71 -39.47
CA ARG A 19 6.33 -31.59 -40.11
C ARG A 19 6.83 -30.14 -40.26
N GLY A 20 6.05 -29.14 -39.87
CA GLY A 20 6.37 -27.73 -40.12
C GLY A 20 6.36 -27.31 -41.59
N ASP A 21 5.70 -28.08 -42.46
CA ASP A 21 5.54 -27.82 -43.90
C ASP A 21 4.36 -26.86 -44.14
N LEU A 22 4.61 -25.58 -43.88
CA LEU A 22 3.59 -24.53 -43.97
C LEU A 22 3.03 -24.39 -45.39
N ASP A 23 3.86 -24.52 -46.43
CA ASP A 23 3.42 -24.41 -47.83
C ASP A 23 2.39 -25.49 -48.16
N THR A 24 2.63 -26.73 -47.75
CA THR A 24 1.66 -27.82 -47.93
C THR A 24 0.40 -27.59 -47.10
N ALA A 25 0.52 -27.12 -45.86
CA ALA A 25 -0.64 -26.83 -45.01
C ALA A 25 -1.52 -25.73 -45.63
N ILE A 26 -0.93 -24.62 -46.08
CA ILE A 26 -1.64 -23.52 -46.75
C ILE A 26 -2.25 -23.98 -48.08
N SER A 27 -1.59 -24.87 -48.82
CA SER A 27 -2.13 -25.42 -50.07
C SER A 27 -3.44 -26.21 -49.87
N CYS A 28 -3.77 -26.62 -48.64
CA CYS A 28 -5.02 -27.31 -48.33
C CYS A 28 -6.18 -26.35 -48.02
N LEU A 29 -5.92 -25.05 -47.87
CA LEU A 29 -6.94 -24.03 -47.58
C LEU A 29 -7.57 -23.49 -48.88
N ALA A 30 -8.82 -23.07 -48.79
CA ALA A 30 -9.48 -22.25 -49.81
C ALA A 30 -8.98 -20.80 -49.74
N ASP A 31 -9.07 -20.06 -50.85
CA ASP A 31 -8.61 -18.66 -50.89
C ASP A 31 -9.43 -17.75 -49.96
N ASP A 32 -10.71 -18.09 -49.76
CA ASP A 32 -11.70 -17.43 -48.91
C ASP A 32 -11.88 -18.11 -47.54
N ILE A 33 -10.90 -18.90 -47.09
CA ILE A 33 -10.91 -19.60 -45.79
C ILE A 33 -11.38 -18.71 -44.64
N GLU A 34 -12.34 -19.19 -43.86
CA GLU A 34 -12.75 -18.59 -42.60
C GLU A 34 -12.15 -19.38 -41.43
N TRP A 35 -11.15 -18.83 -40.75
CA TRP A 35 -10.62 -19.41 -39.51
C TRP A 35 -11.19 -18.70 -38.29
N VAL A 36 -12.06 -19.37 -37.54
CA VAL A 36 -12.69 -18.85 -36.33
C VAL A 36 -11.93 -19.37 -35.10
N ASN A 37 -11.20 -18.49 -34.43
CA ASN A 37 -10.55 -18.81 -33.16
C ASN A 37 -11.47 -18.49 -31.96
N LEU A 38 -10.97 -18.73 -30.74
CA LEU A 38 -11.68 -18.41 -29.50
C LEU A 38 -12.16 -16.94 -29.51
N PRO A 39 -13.41 -16.68 -29.08
CA PRO A 39 -13.89 -15.31 -28.94
C PRO A 39 -13.02 -14.54 -27.95
N LYS A 40 -13.10 -13.21 -27.96
CA LYS A 40 -12.44 -12.41 -26.92
C LYS A 40 -13.08 -12.76 -25.57
N ILE A 41 -12.25 -13.29 -24.67
CA ILE A 41 -12.66 -13.63 -23.31
C ILE A 41 -11.98 -12.61 -22.39
N PRO A 42 -12.74 -11.75 -21.69
CA PRO A 42 -12.19 -10.80 -20.73
C PRO A 42 -11.25 -11.50 -19.73
N GLY A 43 -10.07 -10.93 -19.49
CA GLY A 43 -9.06 -11.52 -18.61
C GLY A 43 -8.17 -12.60 -19.26
N VAL A 44 -8.58 -13.23 -20.36
CA VAL A 44 -7.73 -14.16 -21.13
C VAL A 44 -7.08 -13.44 -22.32
N SER A 45 -7.88 -12.67 -23.06
CA SER A 45 -7.41 -11.90 -24.22
C SER A 45 -6.48 -10.74 -23.85
N ASP A 46 -6.38 -10.39 -22.57
CA ASP A 46 -5.43 -9.41 -22.02
C ASP A 46 -4.05 -10.02 -21.75
N ILE A 47 -3.98 -11.35 -21.66
CA ILE A 47 -2.77 -12.12 -21.29
C ILE A 47 -2.16 -12.78 -22.53
N ILE A 48 -3.02 -13.48 -23.28
CA ILE A 48 -2.62 -14.17 -24.50
C ILE A 48 -2.86 -13.19 -25.66
N PRO A 49 -1.85 -12.91 -26.51
CA PRO A 49 -2.06 -12.13 -27.72
C PRO A 49 -3.20 -12.75 -28.52
N TRP A 50 -4.33 -12.06 -28.56
CA TRP A 50 -5.55 -12.64 -29.12
C TRP A 50 -5.43 -12.73 -30.64
N ILE A 51 -5.66 -13.95 -31.13
CA ILE A 51 -5.66 -14.33 -32.53
C ILE A 51 -7.12 -14.46 -32.91
N GLY A 52 -7.65 -13.52 -33.70
CA GLY A 52 -9.09 -13.39 -33.92
C GLY A 52 -9.70 -14.37 -34.90
N THR A 53 -10.85 -13.98 -35.47
CA THR A 53 -11.32 -14.61 -36.70
C THR A 53 -10.49 -14.06 -37.86
N ALA A 54 -9.93 -14.94 -38.68
CA ALA A 54 -9.17 -14.60 -39.87
C ALA A 54 -9.97 -14.94 -41.14
N HIS A 55 -9.99 -14.03 -42.09
CA HIS A 55 -10.66 -14.16 -43.38
C HIS A 55 -9.61 -14.15 -44.51
N GLY A 56 -9.49 -15.29 -45.18
CA GLY A 56 -8.53 -15.52 -46.25
C GLY A 56 -7.11 -15.87 -45.75
N ILE A 57 -6.30 -16.38 -46.68
CA ILE A 57 -4.96 -16.93 -46.40
C ILE A 57 -4.02 -15.89 -45.76
N ALA A 58 -4.11 -14.62 -46.17
CA ALA A 58 -3.24 -13.56 -45.68
C ALA A 58 -3.41 -13.33 -44.17
N GLU A 59 -4.65 -13.28 -43.68
CA GLU A 59 -4.93 -13.11 -42.25
C GLU A 59 -4.54 -14.37 -41.45
N VAL A 60 -4.74 -15.56 -42.01
CA VAL A 60 -4.29 -16.82 -41.39
C VAL A 60 -2.77 -16.82 -41.17
N LEU A 61 -2.00 -16.39 -42.17
CA LEU A 61 -0.54 -16.28 -42.06
C LEU A 61 -0.11 -15.23 -41.03
N GLN A 62 -0.79 -14.08 -40.97
CA GLN A 62 -0.54 -13.05 -39.96
C GLN A 62 -0.74 -13.61 -38.54
N GLN A 63 -1.81 -14.37 -38.34
CA GLN A 63 -2.12 -15.01 -37.06
C GLN A 63 -1.07 -16.05 -36.64
N PHE A 64 -0.55 -16.86 -37.57
CA PHE A 64 0.59 -17.74 -37.28
C PHE A 64 1.83 -16.95 -36.88
N SER A 65 2.12 -15.84 -37.56
CA SER A 65 3.24 -14.97 -37.23
C SER A 65 3.12 -14.38 -35.82
N THR A 66 1.93 -13.91 -35.42
CA THR A 66 1.67 -13.41 -34.06
C THR A 66 1.93 -14.49 -33.01
N ARG A 67 1.44 -15.72 -33.22
CA ARG A 67 1.71 -16.85 -32.30
C ARG A 67 3.21 -17.15 -32.20
N ASN A 68 3.89 -17.29 -33.34
CA ASN A 68 5.31 -17.64 -33.39
C ASN A 68 6.23 -16.55 -32.83
N GLY A 69 5.76 -15.29 -32.77
CA GLY A 69 6.48 -14.20 -32.12
C GLY A 69 6.50 -14.28 -30.59
N VAL A 70 5.65 -15.10 -29.98
CA VAL A 70 5.53 -15.22 -28.51
C VAL A 70 5.63 -16.65 -27.99
N VAL A 71 5.53 -17.64 -28.88
CA VAL A 71 5.56 -19.08 -28.57
C VAL A 71 6.56 -19.80 -29.47
N GLU A 72 7.35 -20.69 -28.88
CA GLU A 72 8.15 -21.69 -29.58
C GLU A 72 7.44 -23.05 -29.50
N VAL A 73 7.14 -23.68 -30.64
CA VAL A 73 6.47 -25.00 -30.68
C VAL A 73 7.49 -26.12 -30.52
N LYS A 74 7.31 -26.98 -29.52
CA LYS A 74 8.15 -28.16 -29.29
C LYS A 74 7.53 -29.43 -29.86
N VAL A 75 6.23 -29.61 -29.66
CA VAL A 75 5.47 -30.77 -30.13
C VAL A 75 4.17 -30.27 -30.74
N PHE A 76 3.86 -30.73 -31.95
CA PHE A 76 2.58 -30.52 -32.61
C PHE A 76 2.13 -31.85 -33.21
N LYS A 77 1.54 -32.73 -32.40
CA LYS A 77 1.28 -34.10 -32.83
C LYS A 77 -0.21 -34.38 -32.99
N PRO A 78 -0.69 -34.71 -34.20
CA PRO A 78 -2.06 -35.20 -34.39
C PRO A 78 -2.27 -36.51 -33.62
N VAL A 79 -3.34 -36.57 -32.81
CA VAL A 79 -3.66 -37.72 -31.94
C VAL A 79 -4.83 -38.51 -32.49
N ASP A 80 -5.85 -37.82 -32.99
CA ASP A 80 -7.07 -38.43 -33.52
C ASP A 80 -7.64 -37.60 -34.68
N LEU A 81 -8.36 -38.27 -35.59
CA LEU A 81 -9.05 -37.67 -36.73
C LEU A 81 -10.38 -38.39 -37.00
N VAL A 82 -11.46 -37.72 -36.65
CA VAL A 82 -12.84 -38.16 -36.92
C VAL A 82 -13.38 -37.38 -38.12
N VAL A 83 -14.07 -38.07 -39.03
CA VAL A 83 -14.61 -37.48 -40.26
C VAL A 83 -16.03 -37.95 -40.48
N GLU A 84 -16.95 -37.02 -40.71
CA GLU A 84 -18.35 -37.28 -41.01
C GLU A 84 -18.82 -36.36 -42.14
N GLY A 85 -19.18 -36.94 -43.29
CA GLY A 85 -19.56 -36.18 -44.47
C GLY A 85 -18.44 -35.23 -44.94
N ASN A 86 -18.71 -33.93 -44.98
CA ASN A 86 -17.76 -32.88 -45.34
C ASN A 86 -16.99 -32.30 -44.13
N ILE A 87 -17.25 -32.78 -42.91
CA ILE A 87 -16.66 -32.27 -41.68
C ILE A 87 -15.55 -33.20 -41.19
N ALA A 88 -14.43 -32.61 -40.77
CA ALA A 88 -13.36 -33.28 -40.05
C ALA A 88 -13.15 -32.63 -38.68
N VAL A 89 -12.89 -33.45 -37.66
CA VAL A 89 -12.46 -33.00 -36.34
C VAL A 89 -11.19 -33.76 -35.99
N GLY A 90 -10.07 -33.03 -35.89
CA GLY A 90 -8.81 -33.59 -35.43
C GLY A 90 -8.42 -33.05 -34.07
N THR A 91 -7.81 -33.89 -33.24
CA THR A 91 -7.24 -33.49 -31.95
C THR A 91 -5.73 -33.47 -32.07
N VAL A 92 -5.09 -32.40 -31.59
CA VAL A 92 -3.64 -32.22 -31.62
C VAL A 92 -3.12 -32.03 -30.21
N HIS A 93 -2.02 -32.73 -29.91
CA HIS A 93 -1.22 -32.53 -28.72
C HIS A 93 -0.16 -31.47 -28.99
N ASP A 94 -0.27 -30.33 -28.29
CA ASP A 94 0.63 -29.19 -28.39
C ASP A 94 1.42 -29.04 -27.09
N ILE A 95 2.75 -29.10 -27.22
CA ILE A 95 3.68 -28.67 -26.17
C ILE A 95 4.46 -27.51 -26.74
N SER A 96 4.40 -26.38 -26.04
CA SER A 96 4.90 -25.12 -26.55
C SER A 96 5.47 -24.28 -25.40
N THR A 97 6.52 -23.51 -25.68
CA THR A 97 7.20 -22.66 -24.71
C THR A 97 6.81 -21.20 -24.91
N ILE A 98 6.41 -20.50 -23.85
CA ILE A 98 6.23 -19.05 -23.88
C ILE A 98 7.60 -18.37 -23.83
N LEU A 99 7.99 -17.65 -24.88
CA LEU A 99 9.33 -17.05 -25.00
C LEU A 99 9.65 -16.10 -23.84
N ALA A 100 8.65 -15.34 -23.39
CA ALA A 100 8.82 -14.34 -22.32
C ALA A 100 9.05 -14.94 -20.92
N THR A 101 8.66 -16.21 -20.69
CA THR A 101 8.79 -16.87 -19.38
C THR A 101 9.69 -18.10 -19.42
N GLY A 102 9.97 -18.65 -20.60
CA GLY A 102 10.66 -19.92 -20.79
C GLY A 102 9.85 -21.13 -20.30
N LEU A 103 8.58 -20.95 -19.92
CA LEU A 103 7.74 -22.02 -19.40
C LEU A 103 6.97 -22.72 -20.51
N ASP A 104 6.88 -24.03 -20.36
CA ASP A 104 6.08 -24.86 -21.24
C ASP A 104 4.61 -24.85 -20.81
N PHE A 105 3.72 -24.86 -21.78
CA PHE A 105 2.34 -25.31 -21.60
C PHE A 105 2.11 -26.56 -22.43
N GLU A 106 1.22 -27.41 -21.93
CA GLU A 106 0.77 -28.61 -22.61
C GLU A 106 -0.75 -28.55 -22.72
N ILE A 107 -1.27 -28.68 -23.94
CA ILE A 107 -2.70 -28.69 -24.22
C ILE A 107 -3.06 -29.75 -25.24
N LEU A 108 -4.32 -30.16 -25.21
CA LEU A 108 -4.99 -30.76 -26.35
C LEU A 108 -5.89 -29.68 -26.97
N PHE A 109 -5.75 -29.46 -28.27
CA PHE A 109 -6.68 -28.61 -28.99
C PHE A 109 -7.40 -29.39 -30.08
N ALA A 110 -8.69 -29.13 -30.24
CA ALA A 110 -9.53 -29.72 -31.26
C ALA A 110 -9.69 -28.73 -32.42
N SER A 111 -9.42 -29.20 -33.63
CA SER A 111 -9.61 -28.45 -34.88
C SER A 111 -10.81 -29.05 -35.62
N TRP A 112 -11.91 -28.29 -35.66
CA TRP A 112 -13.07 -28.58 -36.48
C TRP A 112 -12.87 -27.93 -37.86
N MET A 113 -13.14 -28.65 -38.93
CA MET A 113 -12.86 -28.22 -40.30
C MET A 113 -14.00 -28.60 -41.23
N GLU A 114 -14.44 -27.68 -42.07
CA GLU A 114 -15.32 -27.94 -43.20
C GLU A 114 -14.49 -27.99 -44.48
N VAL A 115 -14.66 -29.07 -45.25
CA VAL A 115 -13.97 -29.28 -46.52
C VAL A 115 -14.98 -29.19 -47.65
N GLU A 116 -14.66 -28.45 -48.70
CA GLU A 116 -15.45 -28.38 -49.93
C GLU A 116 -14.50 -28.30 -51.13
N ASN A 117 -14.85 -28.99 -52.22
CA ASN A 117 -14.06 -28.99 -53.46
C ASN A 117 -12.55 -29.30 -53.24
N GLY A 118 -12.26 -30.21 -52.29
CA GLY A 118 -10.88 -30.61 -51.95
C GLY A 118 -10.09 -29.58 -51.14
N LYS A 119 -10.73 -28.54 -50.60
CA LYS A 119 -10.11 -27.48 -49.79
C LYS A 119 -10.84 -27.29 -48.47
N ILE A 120 -10.12 -26.88 -47.42
CA ILE A 120 -10.73 -26.44 -46.17
C ILE A 120 -11.29 -25.04 -46.40
N THR A 121 -12.60 -24.87 -46.22
CA THR A 121 -13.31 -23.57 -46.36
C THR A 121 -13.58 -22.92 -45.03
N LYS A 122 -13.72 -23.70 -43.95
CA LYS A 122 -13.89 -23.21 -42.58
C LYS A 122 -13.06 -24.01 -41.61
N TRP A 123 -12.40 -23.35 -40.67
CA TRP A 123 -11.60 -23.97 -39.61
C TRP A 123 -11.94 -23.32 -38.27
N LYS A 124 -12.13 -24.12 -37.22
CA LYS A 124 -12.31 -23.64 -35.85
C LYS A 124 -11.41 -24.39 -34.88
N SER A 125 -10.80 -23.67 -33.95
CA SER A 125 -9.91 -24.24 -32.92
C SER A 125 -10.51 -24.10 -31.53
N TYR A 126 -10.47 -25.17 -30.73
CA TYR A 126 -10.95 -25.19 -29.35
C TYR A 126 -9.86 -25.76 -28.43
N CYS A 127 -9.59 -25.09 -27.32
CA CYS A 127 -8.74 -25.60 -26.25
C CYS A 127 -9.18 -25.03 -24.88
N ASP A 128 -8.71 -25.64 -23.80
CA ASP A 128 -8.67 -24.99 -22.50
C ASP A 128 -7.47 -24.02 -22.47
N PRO A 129 -7.68 -22.69 -22.35
CA PRO A 129 -6.59 -21.73 -22.33
C PRO A 129 -5.87 -21.67 -20.98
N SER A 130 -6.37 -22.34 -19.94
CA SER A 130 -5.81 -22.29 -18.58
C SER A 130 -4.30 -22.58 -18.50
N PRO A 131 -3.76 -23.66 -19.13
CA PRO A 131 -2.31 -23.93 -19.14
C PRO A 131 -1.50 -22.83 -19.85
N ILE A 132 -2.05 -22.25 -20.92
CA ILE A 132 -1.41 -21.18 -21.69
C ILE A 132 -1.33 -19.91 -20.82
N VAL A 133 -2.45 -19.53 -20.19
CA VAL A 133 -2.54 -18.39 -19.28
C VAL A 133 -1.55 -18.54 -18.12
N ALA A 134 -1.46 -19.74 -17.53
CA ALA A 134 -0.52 -20.03 -16.45
C ALA A 134 0.94 -19.84 -16.91
N ALA A 135 1.31 -20.32 -18.10
CA ALA A 135 2.65 -20.16 -18.64
C ALA A 135 3.01 -18.68 -18.92
N PHE A 136 2.06 -17.86 -19.40
CA PHE A 136 2.26 -16.41 -19.57
C PHE A 136 2.42 -15.65 -18.24
N LYS A 137 1.68 -16.07 -17.22
CA LYS A 137 1.75 -15.55 -15.83
C LYS A 137 2.88 -16.17 -15.00
N GLY A 138 3.72 -17.00 -15.62
CA GLY A 138 4.87 -17.59 -14.95
C GLY A 138 5.87 -16.57 -14.44
N ASN A 139 6.47 -16.88 -13.28
CA ASN A 139 7.61 -16.17 -12.70
C ASN A 139 7.38 -14.65 -12.54
N LEU A 140 6.14 -14.23 -12.26
CA LEU A 140 5.80 -12.81 -12.11
C LEU A 140 6.64 -12.11 -11.02
N PRO A 141 6.87 -12.71 -9.83
CA PRO A 141 7.73 -12.10 -8.81
C PRO A 141 9.16 -11.82 -9.30
N GLU A 142 9.79 -12.79 -9.97
CA GLU A 142 11.15 -12.64 -10.49
C GLU A 142 11.20 -11.61 -11.62
N ARG A 143 10.17 -11.60 -12.48
CA ARG A 143 10.10 -10.70 -13.65
C ARG A 143 9.85 -9.25 -13.26
N ILE A 144 9.04 -8.98 -12.23
CA ILE A 144 8.85 -7.60 -11.73
C ILE A 144 10.12 -7.10 -11.04
N VAL A 145 10.78 -7.95 -10.25
CA VAL A 145 12.06 -7.63 -9.62
C VAL A 145 13.13 -7.35 -10.68
N ALA A 146 13.25 -8.19 -11.71
CA ALA A 146 14.19 -7.96 -12.82
C ALA A 146 13.87 -6.65 -13.56
N GLY A 147 12.60 -6.40 -13.88
CA GLY A 147 12.18 -5.16 -14.52
C GLY A 147 12.55 -3.90 -13.73
N VAL A 148 12.45 -3.94 -12.39
CA VAL A 148 12.91 -2.83 -11.54
C VAL A 148 14.43 -2.75 -11.47
N LYS A 149 15.15 -3.88 -11.34
CA LYS A 149 16.64 -3.88 -11.36
C LYS A 149 17.19 -3.25 -12.64
N ASP A 150 16.57 -3.57 -13.78
CA ASP A 150 16.98 -3.10 -15.11
C ASP A 150 16.40 -1.72 -15.47
N ASN A 151 15.64 -1.10 -14.56
CA ASN A 151 14.98 0.17 -14.76
C ASN A 151 13.98 0.19 -15.94
N ASN A 152 13.41 -0.97 -16.27
CA ASN A 152 12.54 -1.19 -17.41
C ASN A 152 11.06 -0.97 -17.04
N VAL A 153 10.62 0.28 -17.13
CA VAL A 153 9.24 0.70 -16.81
C VAL A 153 8.19 -0.09 -17.59
N GLU A 154 8.40 -0.34 -18.89
CA GLU A 154 7.40 -1.01 -19.72
C GLU A 154 7.25 -2.49 -19.36
N GLN A 155 8.35 -3.17 -19.02
CA GLN A 155 8.30 -4.53 -18.48
C GLN A 155 7.52 -4.54 -17.16
N VAL A 156 7.79 -3.60 -16.24
CA VAL A 156 7.08 -3.50 -14.95
C VAL A 156 5.58 -3.28 -15.18
N LYS A 157 5.19 -2.34 -16.07
CA LYS A 157 3.79 -2.14 -16.46
C LYS A 157 3.16 -3.42 -17.02
N GLN A 158 3.88 -4.16 -17.86
CA GLN A 158 3.37 -5.40 -18.46
C GLN A 158 3.15 -6.48 -17.40
N VAL A 159 4.10 -6.73 -16.51
CA VAL A 159 3.94 -7.79 -15.48
C VAL A 159 2.90 -7.43 -14.43
N LEU A 160 2.73 -6.15 -14.09
CA LEU A 160 1.64 -5.67 -13.23
C LEU A 160 0.27 -5.93 -13.88
N LYS A 161 0.12 -5.68 -15.20
CA LYS A 161 -1.10 -6.04 -15.94
C LYS A 161 -1.37 -7.54 -15.93
N LEU A 162 -0.33 -8.37 -15.88
CA LEU A 162 -0.44 -9.82 -15.73
C LEU A 162 -0.76 -10.26 -14.28
N GLY A 163 -0.85 -9.33 -13.33
CA GLY A 163 -1.19 -9.61 -11.93
C GLY A 163 0.02 -9.85 -11.02
N ALA A 164 1.20 -9.34 -11.37
CA ALA A 164 2.32 -9.31 -10.43
C ALA A 164 1.96 -8.48 -9.18
N ASP A 165 2.34 -8.96 -8.00
CA ASP A 165 2.14 -8.23 -6.75
C ASP A 165 3.12 -7.04 -6.68
N PRO A 166 2.65 -5.79 -6.59
CA PRO A 166 3.52 -4.61 -6.46
C PRO A 166 4.28 -4.57 -5.13
N ASN A 167 3.98 -5.47 -4.19
CA ASN A 167 4.68 -5.62 -2.91
C ASN A 167 5.71 -6.76 -2.92
N THR A 168 5.97 -7.35 -4.09
CA THR A 168 7.01 -8.36 -4.27
C THR A 168 8.34 -7.88 -3.71
N ARG A 169 9.02 -8.79 -2.98
CA ARG A 169 10.37 -8.57 -2.46
C ARG A 169 11.42 -9.26 -3.32
N ASP A 170 12.54 -8.58 -3.53
CA ASP A 170 13.73 -9.20 -4.10
C ASP A 170 14.32 -10.21 -3.10
N SER A 171 14.51 -11.45 -3.55
CA SER A 171 14.98 -12.55 -2.70
C SER A 171 16.41 -12.36 -2.20
N THR A 172 17.21 -11.52 -2.84
CA THR A 172 18.61 -11.27 -2.46
C THR A 172 18.73 -10.18 -1.41
N THR A 173 18.04 -9.06 -1.60
CA THR A 173 18.15 -7.87 -0.73
C THR A 173 17.02 -7.76 0.29
N GLY A 174 15.93 -8.52 0.14
CA GLY A 174 14.73 -8.41 0.96
C GLY A 174 13.91 -7.13 0.73
N LEU A 175 14.35 -6.24 -0.16
CA LEU A 175 13.66 -4.97 -0.44
C LEU A 175 12.41 -5.22 -1.29
N THR A 176 11.35 -4.44 -1.05
CA THR A 176 10.21 -4.40 -1.98
C THR A 176 10.63 -3.74 -3.30
N VAL A 177 9.92 -4.05 -4.38
CA VAL A 177 10.16 -3.39 -5.68
C VAL A 177 9.96 -1.87 -5.60
N LEU A 178 9.09 -1.37 -4.71
CA LEU A 178 8.95 0.07 -4.44
C LEU A 178 10.20 0.67 -3.79
N MET A 179 10.77 0.00 -2.78
CA MET A 179 12.01 0.42 -2.13
C MET A 179 13.19 0.45 -3.10
N MET A 180 13.28 -0.53 -4.00
CA MET A 180 14.31 -0.58 -5.03
C MET A 180 14.18 0.60 -5.99
N ALA A 181 12.98 0.85 -6.53
CA ALA A 181 12.71 1.97 -7.44
C ALA A 181 12.95 3.34 -6.75
N ALA A 182 12.61 3.46 -5.47
CA ALA A 182 12.87 4.64 -4.65
C ALA A 182 14.37 4.91 -4.49
N CYS A 183 15.17 3.87 -4.18
CA CYS A 183 16.62 3.98 -4.06
C CYS A 183 17.31 4.32 -5.39
N GLN A 184 16.77 3.82 -6.51
CA GLN A 184 17.26 4.11 -7.87
C GLN A 184 16.91 5.53 -8.34
N ALA A 185 16.12 6.29 -7.57
CA ALA A 185 15.64 7.62 -7.93
C ALA A 185 14.91 7.65 -9.29
N ASN A 186 14.05 6.66 -9.57
CA ASN A 186 13.17 6.66 -10.76
C ASN A 186 11.70 6.98 -10.40
N PRO A 187 11.24 8.23 -10.62
CA PRO A 187 9.87 8.63 -10.32
C PRO A 187 8.81 7.89 -11.14
N GLU A 188 9.07 7.55 -12.40
CA GLU A 188 8.10 6.88 -13.26
C GLU A 188 7.87 5.43 -12.78
N LEU A 189 8.91 4.71 -12.36
CA LEU A 189 8.75 3.38 -11.75
C LEU A 189 7.96 3.46 -10.44
N VAL A 190 8.31 4.41 -9.57
CA VAL A 190 7.58 4.61 -8.31
C VAL A 190 6.10 4.89 -8.59
N LYS A 191 5.81 5.79 -9.53
CA LYS A 191 4.43 6.14 -9.92
C LYS A 191 3.65 4.92 -10.41
N VAL A 192 4.26 4.08 -11.26
CA VAL A 192 3.65 2.85 -11.75
C VAL A 192 3.34 1.88 -10.61
N LEU A 193 4.29 1.69 -9.69
CA LEU A 193 4.13 0.78 -8.55
C LEU A 193 3.07 1.28 -7.56
N LEU A 194 3.07 2.58 -7.22
CA LEU A 194 2.05 3.20 -6.38
C LEU A 194 0.66 3.10 -7.01
N SER A 195 0.54 3.36 -8.33
CA SER A 195 -0.72 3.23 -9.06
C SER A 195 -1.26 1.78 -9.07
N ALA A 196 -0.37 0.80 -8.92
CA ALA A 196 -0.73 -0.61 -8.79
C ALA A 196 -1.05 -1.05 -7.35
N GLY A 197 -0.89 -0.17 -6.35
CA GLY A 197 -1.17 -0.48 -4.95
C GLY A 197 0.04 -0.94 -4.13
N ALA A 198 1.25 -0.51 -4.50
CA ALA A 198 2.43 -0.72 -3.65
C ALA A 198 2.27 -0.05 -2.28
N ASP A 199 2.59 -0.77 -1.21
CA ASP A 199 2.52 -0.33 0.17
C ASP A 199 3.72 0.58 0.54
N VAL A 200 3.42 1.75 1.10
CA VAL A 200 4.40 2.75 1.54
C VAL A 200 4.82 2.59 3.01
N PHE A 201 4.10 1.78 3.79
CA PHE A 201 4.30 1.65 5.24
C PHE A 201 5.29 0.55 5.62
N THR A 202 5.38 -0.48 4.80
CA THR A 202 6.26 -1.63 5.05
C THR A 202 7.74 -1.21 5.15
N GLY A 203 8.44 -1.77 6.14
CA GLY A 203 9.89 -1.68 6.29
C GLY A 203 10.65 -2.85 5.64
N ASP A 204 11.93 -2.65 5.34
CA ASP A 204 12.81 -3.73 4.92
C ASP A 204 13.13 -4.70 6.07
N SER A 205 13.46 -5.94 5.73
CA SER A 205 13.64 -7.02 6.70
C SER A 205 14.93 -6.94 7.53
N TYR A 206 15.85 -6.04 7.20
CA TYR A 206 17.17 -5.96 7.82
C TYR A 206 17.28 -4.81 8.81
N THR A 207 16.85 -3.62 8.38
CA THR A 207 16.95 -2.37 9.13
C THR A 207 15.59 -1.82 9.55
N GLY A 208 14.51 -2.28 8.90
CA GLY A 208 13.19 -1.69 8.99
C GLY A 208 13.04 -0.36 8.23
N ALA A 209 14.00 0.00 7.38
CA ALA A 209 13.91 1.20 6.55
C ALA A 209 12.74 1.09 5.56
N THR A 210 11.94 2.14 5.50
CA THR A 210 10.77 2.26 4.62
C THR A 210 11.16 2.73 3.21
N ALA A 211 10.21 2.77 2.28
CA ALA A 211 10.44 3.36 0.95
C ALA A 211 10.95 4.81 1.02
N LEU A 212 10.46 5.61 1.99
CA LEU A 212 10.89 6.99 2.17
C LEU A 212 12.37 7.11 2.60
N HIS A 213 12.87 6.19 3.43
CA HIS A 213 14.30 6.11 3.73
C HIS A 213 15.12 5.83 2.47
N LYS A 214 14.70 4.85 1.67
CA LYS A 214 15.39 4.52 0.41
C LYS A 214 15.37 5.68 -0.58
N THR A 215 14.29 6.45 -0.64
CA THR A 215 14.26 7.72 -1.39
C THR A 215 15.28 8.72 -0.89
N CYS A 216 15.47 8.80 0.43
CA CYS A 216 16.47 9.66 1.05
C CYS A 216 17.90 9.23 0.80
N GLN A 217 18.12 7.94 0.56
CA GLN A 217 19.40 7.42 0.09
C GLN A 217 19.61 7.74 -1.41
N GLY A 218 18.56 7.66 -2.22
CA GLY A 218 18.59 7.93 -3.67
C GLY A 218 18.54 9.40 -4.10
N GLY A 219 18.00 10.30 -3.26
CA GLY A 219 18.04 11.76 -3.47
C GLY A 219 16.91 12.37 -4.30
N SER A 220 15.77 11.69 -4.47
CA SER A 220 14.67 12.22 -5.29
C SER A 220 13.57 12.93 -4.48
N VAL A 221 13.49 14.25 -4.62
CA VAL A 221 12.44 15.09 -4.02
C VAL A 221 11.05 14.73 -4.55
N GLU A 222 10.93 14.45 -5.85
CA GLU A 222 9.66 14.06 -6.48
C GLU A 222 9.13 12.74 -5.90
N ILE A 223 10.00 11.75 -5.71
CA ILE A 223 9.60 10.48 -5.09
C ILE A 223 9.18 10.69 -3.64
N ALA A 224 9.91 11.49 -2.87
CA ALA A 224 9.56 11.74 -1.46
C ALA A 224 8.21 12.44 -1.36
N GLN A 225 7.95 13.43 -2.22
CA GLN A 225 6.64 14.07 -2.36
C GLN A 225 5.56 13.03 -2.64
N MET A 226 5.74 12.16 -3.64
CA MET A 226 4.78 11.11 -3.96
C MET A 226 4.52 10.16 -2.79
N LEU A 227 5.56 9.66 -2.12
CA LEU A 227 5.42 8.73 -0.99
C LEU A 227 4.69 9.37 0.18
N LEU A 228 5.03 10.62 0.53
CA LEU A 228 4.35 11.35 1.60
C LEU A 228 2.89 11.65 1.26
N ASP A 229 2.58 11.95 -0.01
CA ASP A 229 1.21 12.17 -0.47
C ASP A 229 0.38 10.87 -0.44
N HIS A 230 1.03 9.70 -0.52
CA HIS A 230 0.42 8.38 -0.30
C HIS A 230 0.44 7.96 1.18
N GLY A 231 0.84 8.84 2.09
CA GLY A 231 0.74 8.64 3.53
C GLY A 231 1.98 8.03 4.20
N ALA A 232 3.11 7.88 3.49
CA ALA A 232 4.34 7.38 4.10
C ALA A 232 4.67 8.13 5.40
N HIS A 233 5.05 7.39 6.44
CA HIS A 233 5.37 7.99 7.74
C HIS A 233 6.65 8.83 7.65
N LEU A 234 6.50 10.15 7.76
CA LEU A 234 7.58 11.15 7.72
C LEU A 234 8.66 10.87 8.78
N ASP A 235 8.21 10.48 9.96
CA ASP A 235 9.02 10.23 11.15
C ASP A 235 9.26 8.73 11.41
N ALA A 236 9.18 7.88 10.37
CA ALA A 236 9.47 6.46 10.53
C ALA A 236 10.87 6.27 11.12
N VAL A 237 10.99 5.56 12.24
CA VAL A 237 12.28 5.27 12.89
C VAL A 237 12.69 3.83 12.58
N THR A 238 13.85 3.64 11.97
CA THR A 238 14.42 2.31 11.75
C THR A 238 14.71 1.60 13.08
N PRO A 239 14.21 0.38 13.32
CA PRO A 239 14.50 -0.37 14.54
C PRO A 239 15.98 -0.72 14.75
N SER A 240 16.78 -0.81 13.67
CA SER A 240 18.18 -1.22 13.79
C SER A 240 19.10 -0.14 14.33
N MET A 241 18.84 1.12 13.97
CA MET A 241 19.77 2.23 14.20
C MET A 241 19.10 3.49 14.73
N GLY A 242 17.77 3.60 14.68
CA GLY A 242 17.05 4.81 15.07
C GLY A 242 17.11 5.92 14.02
N HIS A 243 17.52 5.62 12.80
CA HIS A 243 17.50 6.60 11.71
C HIS A 243 16.07 6.93 11.32
N THR A 244 15.88 8.20 10.99
CA THR A 244 14.69 8.74 10.34
C THR A 244 15.00 9.09 8.89
N PRO A 245 13.99 9.31 8.03
CA PRO A 245 14.23 9.70 6.64
C PRO A 245 15.13 10.94 6.49
N ILE A 246 14.97 11.96 7.33
CA ILE A 246 15.81 13.17 7.27
C ILE A 246 17.27 12.89 7.62
N MET A 247 17.54 11.94 8.53
CA MET A 247 18.92 11.51 8.84
C MET A 247 19.57 10.84 7.64
N ASP A 248 18.84 9.98 6.91
CA ASP A 248 19.33 9.40 5.66
C ASP A 248 19.54 10.48 4.58
N ALA A 249 18.61 11.45 4.44
CA ALA A 249 18.75 12.53 3.46
C ALA A 249 20.00 13.39 3.73
N LEU A 250 20.31 13.61 5.00
CA LEU A 250 21.49 14.31 5.45
C LEU A 250 22.76 13.49 5.23
N TRP A 251 22.75 12.21 5.59
CA TRP A 251 23.88 11.29 5.39
C TRP A 251 24.29 11.19 3.91
N TYR A 252 23.31 11.19 3.02
CA TYR A 252 23.52 11.15 1.58
C TYR A 252 23.62 12.54 0.91
N LYS A 253 23.62 13.61 1.71
CA LYS A 253 23.88 15.00 1.30
C LYS A 253 22.88 15.56 0.29
N TRP A 254 21.59 15.49 0.61
CA TRP A 254 20.49 16.01 -0.21
C TRP A 254 19.78 17.23 0.43
N PRO A 255 20.29 18.47 0.27
CA PRO A 255 19.71 19.66 0.89
C PRO A 255 18.24 19.91 0.52
N ASP A 256 17.87 19.74 -0.76
CA ASP A 256 16.49 19.95 -1.21
C ASP A 256 15.52 18.92 -0.61
N LEU A 257 16.02 17.71 -0.35
CA LEU A 257 15.23 16.67 0.29
C LEU A 257 15.06 16.94 1.78
N VAL A 258 16.13 17.35 2.47
CA VAL A 258 16.06 17.84 3.84
C VAL A 258 15.06 18.99 3.93
N LYS A 259 15.12 19.96 3.00
CA LYS A 259 14.17 21.07 2.94
C LYS A 259 12.73 20.58 2.82
N LEU A 260 12.44 19.68 1.88
CA LEU A 260 11.10 19.11 1.72
C LEU A 260 10.61 18.49 3.04
N LEU A 261 11.44 17.68 3.70
CA LEU A 261 11.08 17.00 4.94
C LEU A 261 10.81 17.99 6.10
N VAL A 262 11.62 19.04 6.24
CA VAL A 262 11.41 20.11 7.22
C VAL A 262 10.13 20.91 6.93
N ASP A 263 9.87 21.21 5.66
CA ASP A 263 8.66 21.92 5.22
C ASP A 263 7.40 21.06 5.45
N ARG A 264 7.53 19.73 5.45
CA ARG A 264 6.47 18.76 5.78
C ARG A 264 6.27 18.54 7.28
N GLY A 265 7.09 19.16 8.12
CA GLY A 265 6.96 19.10 9.58
C GLY A 265 7.64 17.88 10.21
N GLN A 266 8.72 17.37 9.62
CA GLN A 266 9.53 16.31 10.21
C GLN A 266 10.04 16.73 11.59
N ASN A 267 9.99 15.82 12.57
CA ASN A 267 10.59 16.06 13.87
C ASN A 267 12.13 16.16 13.75
N LEU A 268 12.69 17.25 14.25
CA LEU A 268 14.13 17.59 14.16
C LEU A 268 14.94 17.23 15.40
N TYR A 269 14.32 16.55 16.36
CA TYR A 269 14.84 16.35 17.72
C TYR A 269 15.10 14.89 18.06
N PHE A 270 14.75 13.96 17.17
CA PHE A 270 15.07 12.54 17.37
C PHE A 270 16.57 12.28 17.45
N GLY A 271 16.92 11.34 18.33
CA GLY A 271 18.23 10.73 18.40
C GLY A 271 18.22 9.31 17.82
N THR A 272 19.34 8.91 17.24
CA THR A 272 19.60 7.51 16.89
C THR A 272 19.72 6.65 18.14
N HIS A 273 19.69 5.32 18.00
CA HIS A 273 19.81 4.40 19.14
C HIS A 273 21.18 4.44 19.84
N TYR A 274 22.19 5.03 19.19
CA TYR A 274 23.51 5.27 19.77
C TYR A 274 23.71 6.74 20.19
N GLY A 275 22.63 7.52 20.25
CA GLY A 275 22.59 8.86 20.85
C GLY A 275 23.00 10.02 19.94
N PHE A 276 23.14 9.81 18.62
CA PHE A 276 23.44 10.88 17.67
C PHE A 276 22.17 11.64 17.29
N ARG A 277 22.23 12.97 17.32
CA ARG A 277 21.19 13.85 16.78
C ARG A 277 21.60 14.44 15.44
N LEU A 278 20.68 15.15 14.79
CA LEU A 278 20.96 15.84 13.53
C LEU A 278 22.12 16.83 13.67
N GLU A 279 22.14 17.62 14.75
CA GLU A 279 23.22 18.57 15.03
C GLU A 279 24.60 17.92 15.14
N ASP A 280 24.70 16.77 15.82
CA ASP A 280 25.97 16.05 16.01
C ASP A 280 26.52 15.58 14.65
N HIS A 281 25.64 15.11 13.76
CA HIS A 281 26.03 14.68 12.43
C HIS A 281 26.42 15.88 11.55
N ILE A 282 25.64 16.98 11.57
CA ILE A 282 25.97 18.21 10.84
C ILE A 282 27.34 18.75 11.25
N ASP A 283 27.58 18.87 12.55
CA ASP A 283 28.83 19.42 13.08
C ASP A 283 30.02 18.51 12.74
N PHE A 284 29.85 17.19 12.81
CA PHE A 284 30.85 16.24 12.34
C PHE A 284 31.18 16.46 10.86
N GLU A 285 30.16 16.50 9.99
CA GLU A 285 30.33 16.62 8.55
C GLU A 285 30.93 17.96 8.12
N LEU A 286 30.57 19.07 8.78
CA LEU A 286 31.15 20.39 8.56
C LEU A 286 32.65 20.48 8.93
N ASN A 287 33.09 19.64 9.86
CA ASN A 287 34.48 19.53 10.30
C ASN A 287 35.32 18.66 9.39
N VAL A 288 34.79 17.54 8.88
CA VAL A 288 35.56 16.58 8.08
C VAL A 288 35.54 16.86 6.57
N ASN A 289 34.51 17.56 6.06
CA ASN A 289 34.40 17.88 4.63
C ASN A 289 34.93 19.27 4.28
N GLN A 290 35.22 19.47 3.00
CA GLN A 290 35.67 20.74 2.43
C GLN A 290 34.95 21.04 1.10
N GLY A 291 35.10 22.26 0.58
CA GLY A 291 34.61 22.62 -0.76
C GLY A 291 33.09 22.50 -0.92
N GLU A 292 32.64 21.89 -2.01
CA GLU A 292 31.21 21.75 -2.35
C GLU A 292 30.44 20.89 -1.34
N GLU A 293 31.07 19.84 -0.82
CA GLU A 293 30.45 18.96 0.17
C GLU A 293 30.19 19.71 1.48
N LYS A 294 31.14 20.52 1.94
CA LYS A 294 30.93 21.38 3.11
C LYS A 294 29.80 22.39 2.89
N LYS A 295 29.71 23.00 1.70
CA LYS A 295 28.63 23.95 1.36
C LYS A 295 27.25 23.29 1.43
N LYS A 296 27.11 22.02 1.02
CA LYS A 296 25.83 21.29 1.16
C LYS A 296 25.41 21.18 2.62
N PHE A 297 26.35 20.88 3.53
CA PHE A 297 26.07 20.83 4.96
C PHE A 297 25.81 22.21 5.58
N GLU A 298 26.43 23.28 5.08
CA GLU A 298 26.11 24.65 5.49
C GLU A 298 24.65 24.99 5.15
N ILE A 299 24.17 24.60 3.97
CA ILE A 299 22.77 24.76 3.55
C ILE A 299 21.84 23.89 4.42
N ILE A 300 22.17 22.61 4.62
CA ILE A 300 21.40 21.71 5.49
C ILE A 300 21.30 22.28 6.90
N LYS A 301 22.41 22.78 7.45
CA LYS A 301 22.44 23.42 8.76
C LYS A 301 21.49 24.61 8.82
N GLU A 302 21.53 25.49 7.84
CA GLU A 302 20.65 26.65 7.79
C GLU A 302 19.17 26.23 7.75
N ILE A 303 18.83 25.22 6.94
CA ILE A 303 17.46 24.67 6.86
C ILE A 303 17.00 24.13 8.22
N ILE A 304 17.82 23.33 8.89
CA ILE A 304 17.49 22.74 10.20
C ILE A 304 17.39 23.83 11.27
N ASP A 305 18.32 24.78 11.31
CA ASP A 305 18.31 25.89 12.27
C ASP A 305 17.05 26.76 12.09
N GLN A 306 16.64 27.04 10.85
CA GLN A 306 15.38 27.75 10.55
C GLN A 306 14.16 26.95 11.01
N GLY A 307 14.13 25.63 10.76
CA GLY A 307 13.08 24.74 11.24
C GLY A 307 12.95 24.76 12.77
N LYS A 308 14.06 24.59 13.48
CA LYS A 308 14.09 24.64 14.95
C LYS A 308 13.69 26.02 15.49
N ALA A 309 14.11 27.11 14.84
CA ALA A 309 13.72 28.47 15.23
C ALA A 309 12.21 28.73 15.06
N ARG A 310 11.61 28.20 13.98
CA ARG A 310 10.16 28.21 13.78
C ARG A 310 9.46 27.47 14.92
N ASP A 311 9.96 26.29 15.31
CA ASP A 311 9.35 25.50 16.39
C ASP A 311 9.41 26.23 17.74
N GLN A 312 10.54 26.88 18.06
CA GLN A 312 10.66 27.71 19.26
C GLN A 312 9.71 28.90 19.26
N THR A 313 9.52 29.53 18.10
CA THR A 313 8.54 30.62 17.94
C THR A 313 7.12 30.12 18.18
N MET A 314 6.76 28.97 17.58
CA MET A 314 5.46 28.33 17.81
C MET A 314 5.22 27.98 19.28
N ILE A 315 6.24 27.58 20.05
CA ILE A 315 6.10 27.31 21.49
C ILE A 315 5.88 28.61 22.26
N ALA A 316 6.67 29.65 21.97
CA ALA A 316 6.57 30.94 22.65
C ALA A 316 5.20 31.61 22.45
N GLU A 317 4.54 31.34 21.32
CA GLU A 317 3.20 31.83 20.99
C GLU A 317 2.05 31.00 21.61
N GLN A 318 2.36 30.01 22.48
CA GLN A 318 1.37 29.15 23.15
C GLN A 318 1.33 29.32 24.67
N PRO A 319 1.04 30.54 25.19
CA PRO A 319 1.07 30.80 26.63
C PRO A 319 0.01 30.00 27.40
N VAL A 320 -1.14 29.69 26.79
CA VAL A 320 -2.21 28.88 27.42
C VAL A 320 -1.71 27.46 27.68
N MET A 321 -0.96 26.87 26.73
CA MET A 321 -0.36 25.55 26.90
C MET A 321 0.60 25.53 28.09
N GLU A 322 1.47 26.53 28.18
CA GLU A 322 2.46 26.64 29.26
C GLU A 322 1.79 26.81 30.63
N ALA A 323 0.79 27.68 30.74
CA ALA A 323 0.02 27.86 31.98
C ALA A 323 -0.74 26.57 32.36
N THR A 324 -1.32 25.90 31.37
CA THR A 324 -2.03 24.62 31.57
C THR A 324 -1.09 23.53 32.06
N ASN A 325 0.09 23.37 31.44
CA ASN A 325 1.09 22.38 31.84
C ASN A 325 1.66 22.62 33.25
N LYS A 326 1.58 23.86 33.75
CA LYS A 326 1.92 24.22 35.14
C LYS A 326 0.76 24.07 36.12
N GLY A 327 -0.45 23.81 35.64
CA GLY A 327 -1.68 23.82 36.45
C GLY A 327 -2.06 25.21 36.98
N ASP A 328 -1.61 26.29 36.32
CA ASP A 328 -1.88 27.67 36.76
C ASP A 328 -3.23 28.17 36.22
N LEU A 329 -4.29 27.90 36.98
CA LEU A 329 -5.67 28.26 36.62
C LEU A 329 -5.85 29.77 36.42
N GLU A 330 -5.24 30.60 37.26
CA GLU A 330 -5.42 32.05 37.20
C GLU A 330 -4.74 32.62 35.96
N ALA A 331 -3.54 32.14 35.62
CA ALA A 331 -2.89 32.49 34.37
C ALA A 331 -3.70 32.04 33.15
N VAL A 332 -4.29 30.83 33.16
CA VAL A 332 -5.17 30.37 32.07
C VAL A 332 -6.36 31.32 31.89
N LYS A 333 -7.06 31.68 32.97
CA LYS A 333 -8.19 32.63 32.93
C LYS A 333 -7.80 33.99 32.39
N GLU A 334 -6.67 34.53 32.84
CA GLU A 334 -6.16 35.81 32.35
C GLU A 334 -5.86 35.76 30.85
N LEU A 335 -5.19 34.71 30.38
CA LEU A 335 -4.86 34.52 28.97
C LEU A 335 -6.12 34.36 28.10
N ILE A 336 -7.12 33.61 28.56
CA ILE A 336 -8.43 33.48 27.90
C ILE A 336 -9.12 34.85 27.82
N ALA A 337 -9.11 35.63 28.89
CA ALA A 337 -9.68 36.98 28.89
C ALA A 337 -8.96 37.93 27.91
N GLN A 338 -7.67 37.69 27.64
CA GLN A 338 -6.88 38.36 26.61
C GLN A 338 -7.09 37.78 25.20
N SER A 339 -8.05 36.87 25.02
CA SER A 339 -8.36 36.20 23.75
C SER A 339 -7.22 35.34 23.19
N ALA A 340 -6.38 34.77 24.06
CA ALA A 340 -5.38 33.78 23.64
C ALA A 340 -6.06 32.54 23.03
N ASP A 341 -5.42 31.95 22.01
CA ASP A 341 -5.94 30.73 21.37
C ASP A 341 -5.79 29.52 22.32
N VAL A 342 -6.91 28.87 22.62
CA VAL A 342 -6.98 27.67 23.48
C VAL A 342 -6.84 26.36 22.70
N ASN A 343 -6.72 26.43 21.37
CA ASN A 343 -6.70 25.29 20.46
C ASN A 343 -5.34 25.08 19.77
N THR A 344 -4.30 25.73 20.27
CA THR A 344 -2.94 25.55 19.75
C THR A 344 -2.48 24.10 19.90
N VAL A 345 -1.64 23.64 18.98
CA VAL A 345 -1.08 22.30 18.99
C VAL A 345 0.42 22.41 19.21
N TYR A 346 0.93 21.69 20.20
CA TYR A 346 2.35 21.69 20.51
C TYR A 346 3.15 21.03 19.37
N PRO A 347 4.26 21.63 18.91
CA PRO A 347 5.08 21.04 17.84
C PRO A 347 5.71 19.70 18.26
N HIS A 348 6.18 18.92 17.29
CA HIS A 348 6.83 17.63 17.54
C HIS A 348 8.31 17.84 17.87
N MET A 349 8.63 17.82 19.16
CA MET A 349 9.93 18.21 19.71
C MET A 349 10.64 17.07 20.43
N ASP A 350 10.16 15.83 20.28
CA ASP A 350 10.57 14.69 21.11
C ASP A 350 10.23 14.93 22.59
N SER A 351 8.98 15.36 22.85
CA SER A 351 8.47 15.69 24.17
C SER A 351 7.12 15.04 24.48
N PHE A 352 6.76 14.97 25.76
CA PHE A 352 5.43 14.49 26.20
C PHE A 352 4.27 15.39 25.79
N LEU A 353 4.55 16.61 25.30
CA LEU A 353 3.53 17.55 24.83
C LEU A 353 3.29 17.42 23.33
N ASP A 354 4.10 16.67 22.58
CA ASP A 354 4.02 16.57 21.12
C ASP A 354 2.59 16.28 20.63
N GLY A 355 2.07 17.14 19.77
CA GLY A 355 0.72 17.05 19.22
C GLY A 355 -0.42 17.27 20.21
N HIS A 356 -0.16 17.68 21.45
CA HIS A 356 -1.22 17.99 22.42
C HIS A 356 -1.79 19.39 22.21
N THR A 357 -3.06 19.54 22.57
CA THR A 357 -3.71 20.84 22.83
C THR A 357 -3.76 21.12 24.33
N PRO A 358 -4.00 22.37 24.78
CA PRO A 358 -4.17 22.66 26.20
C PRO A 358 -5.22 21.75 26.86
N LEU A 359 -6.34 21.47 26.18
CA LEU A 359 -7.38 20.57 26.70
C LEU A 359 -6.87 19.13 26.89
N LEU A 360 -6.06 18.60 25.98
CA LEU A 360 -5.45 17.28 26.13
C LEU A 360 -4.52 17.22 27.35
N VAL A 361 -3.72 18.27 27.58
CA VAL A 361 -2.82 18.37 28.73
C VAL A 361 -3.62 18.47 30.03
N ALA A 362 -4.60 19.36 30.11
CA ALA A 362 -5.45 19.52 31.29
C ALA A 362 -6.18 18.22 31.65
N ALA A 363 -6.71 17.49 30.66
CA ALA A 363 -7.37 16.21 30.86
C ALA A 363 -6.38 15.09 31.28
N ARG A 364 -5.16 15.10 30.74
CA ARG A 364 -4.10 14.14 31.11
C ARG A 364 -3.63 14.35 32.54
N ASP A 365 -3.44 15.61 32.94
CA ASP A 365 -2.83 15.97 34.23
C ASP A 365 -3.88 16.24 35.32
N SER A 366 -5.15 15.95 35.02
CA SER A 366 -6.29 16.05 35.96
C SER A 366 -6.56 17.47 36.48
N HIS A 367 -6.33 18.49 35.65
CA HIS A 367 -6.65 19.89 35.98
C HIS A 367 -8.11 20.19 35.64
N THR A 368 -9.04 19.72 36.47
CA THR A 368 -10.49 19.78 36.22
C THR A 368 -11.01 21.19 35.97
N GLU A 369 -10.59 22.16 36.80
CA GLU A 369 -11.00 23.55 36.66
C GLU A 369 -10.46 24.19 35.38
N ILE A 370 -9.24 23.82 34.96
CA ILE A 370 -8.67 24.27 33.68
C ILE A 370 -9.44 23.66 32.50
N VAL A 371 -9.84 22.38 32.59
CA VAL A 371 -10.71 21.76 31.57
C VAL A 371 -12.00 22.55 31.42
N GLU A 372 -12.65 22.92 32.52
CA GLU A 372 -13.90 23.70 32.48
C GLU A 372 -13.70 25.05 31.77
N GLU A 373 -12.69 25.82 32.16
CA GLU A 373 -12.37 27.12 31.55
C GLU A 373 -12.06 26.99 30.05
N LEU A 374 -11.25 25.99 29.67
CA LEU A 374 -10.90 25.75 28.27
C LEU A 374 -12.13 25.38 27.43
N LEU A 375 -13.03 24.53 27.95
CA LEU A 375 -14.27 24.17 27.25
C LEU A 375 -15.19 25.39 27.08
N GLN A 376 -15.33 26.23 28.11
CA GLN A 376 -16.10 27.48 28.03
C GLN A 376 -15.50 28.47 27.01
N ALA A 377 -14.17 28.47 26.86
CA ALA A 377 -13.46 29.26 25.86
C ALA A 377 -13.47 28.67 24.45
N GLY A 378 -14.17 27.55 24.22
CA GLY A 378 -14.31 26.94 22.88
C GLY A 378 -13.16 26.00 22.50
N ALA A 379 -12.54 25.33 23.48
CA ALA A 379 -11.59 24.26 23.20
C ALA A 379 -12.26 23.10 22.43
N LYS A 380 -11.60 22.65 21.37
CA LYS A 380 -12.06 21.56 20.51
C LYS A 380 -11.89 20.23 21.23
N VAL A 381 -12.98 19.47 21.34
CA VAL A 381 -12.99 18.15 21.98
C VAL A 381 -12.63 17.00 21.02
N ARG A 382 -12.80 17.19 19.70
CA ARG A 382 -12.47 16.21 18.66
C ARG A 382 -11.03 16.40 18.16
N VAL A 383 -10.08 16.30 19.08
CA VAL A 383 -8.63 16.38 18.83
C VAL A 383 -7.95 15.10 19.30
N GLN A 384 -6.76 14.81 18.79
CA GLN A 384 -5.98 13.63 19.17
C GLN A 384 -4.51 14.02 19.39
N ASP A 385 -3.90 13.44 20.41
CA ASP A 385 -2.45 13.57 20.62
C ASP A 385 -1.64 12.86 19.52
N TRP A 386 -0.34 13.12 19.47
CA TRP A 386 0.53 12.49 18.48
C TRP A 386 0.86 11.02 18.79
N VAL A 387 1.11 10.68 20.05
CA VAL A 387 1.73 9.40 20.44
C VAL A 387 0.73 8.25 20.46
N PHE A 388 -0.34 8.40 21.24
CA PHE A 388 -1.37 7.39 21.41
C PHE A 388 -2.56 7.60 20.45
N LYS A 389 -2.60 8.75 19.78
CA LYS A 389 -3.77 9.19 19.01
C LYS A 389 -5.03 9.25 19.88
N GLY A 390 -4.85 9.53 21.18
CA GLY A 390 -5.92 9.60 22.17
C GLY A 390 -6.59 10.96 22.17
N ALA A 391 -7.92 10.97 22.36
CA ALA A 391 -8.72 12.19 22.51
C ALA A 391 -8.81 12.63 23.98
N PRO A 392 -9.24 13.87 24.30
CA PRO A 392 -9.41 14.32 25.69
C PRO A 392 -10.24 13.37 26.54
N ILE A 393 -11.29 12.77 25.95
CA ILE A 393 -12.15 11.79 26.65
C ILE A 393 -11.40 10.50 26.98
N HIS A 394 -10.47 10.05 26.13
CA HIS A 394 -9.59 8.93 26.44
C HIS A 394 -8.64 9.28 27.59
N LYS A 395 -8.12 10.52 27.65
CA LYS A 395 -7.26 10.94 28.77
C LYS A 395 -8.01 10.95 30.10
N ALA A 396 -9.25 11.43 30.10
CA ALA A 396 -10.11 11.39 31.28
C ALA A 396 -10.40 9.96 31.75
N THR A 397 -10.70 9.04 30.83
CA THR A 397 -10.98 7.64 31.18
C THR A 397 -9.71 6.88 31.58
N TYR A 398 -8.61 7.03 30.84
CA TYR A 398 -7.34 6.37 31.11
C TYR A 398 -6.75 6.76 32.48
N ASN A 399 -7.03 7.98 32.95
CA ASN A 399 -6.62 8.44 34.28
C ASN A 399 -7.70 8.29 35.36
N GLY A 400 -8.87 7.72 35.02
CA GLY A 400 -9.94 7.48 35.98
C GLY A 400 -10.53 8.76 36.60
N ASN A 401 -10.66 9.84 35.81
CA ASN A 401 -11.18 11.12 36.28
C ASN A 401 -12.66 11.33 35.87
N PRO A 402 -13.64 10.95 36.72
CA PRO A 402 -15.06 11.04 36.39
C PRO A 402 -15.55 12.49 36.27
N GLU A 403 -14.95 13.45 36.97
CA GLU A 403 -15.40 14.85 36.92
C GLU A 403 -15.03 15.51 35.58
N ILE A 404 -13.79 15.32 35.11
CA ILE A 404 -13.39 15.73 33.76
C ILE A 404 -14.24 15.02 32.71
N LEU A 405 -14.51 13.73 32.90
CA LEU A 405 -15.32 12.96 31.96
C LEU A 405 -16.75 13.52 31.86
N LYS A 406 -17.38 13.90 32.97
CA LYS A 406 -18.71 14.54 32.96
C LYS A 406 -18.70 15.85 32.17
N LEU A 407 -17.67 16.69 32.34
CA LEU A 407 -17.52 17.94 31.58
C LEU A 407 -17.41 17.66 30.07
N LEU A 408 -16.58 16.70 29.68
CA LEU A 408 -16.39 16.34 28.27
C LEU A 408 -17.63 15.71 27.64
N VAL A 409 -18.29 14.79 28.34
CA VAL A 409 -19.52 14.12 27.88
C VAL A 409 -20.68 15.10 27.71
N ALA A 410 -20.73 16.16 28.51
CA ALA A 410 -21.74 17.21 28.38
C ALA A 410 -21.51 18.13 27.17
N HIS A 411 -20.31 18.12 26.57
CA HIS A 411 -19.98 18.96 25.43
C HIS A 411 -20.71 18.46 24.16
N PRO A 412 -21.44 19.32 23.42
CA PRO A 412 -22.32 18.89 22.32
C PRO A 412 -21.59 18.17 21.18
N ASP A 413 -20.34 18.56 20.91
CA ASP A 413 -19.53 17.97 19.84
C ASP A 413 -18.74 16.74 20.27
N ILE A 414 -18.90 16.21 21.49
CA ILE A 414 -18.09 15.07 21.94
C ILE A 414 -18.35 13.81 21.11
N ASP A 415 -17.30 13.02 20.88
CA ASP A 415 -17.43 11.66 20.37
C ASP A 415 -17.25 10.68 21.52
N LEU A 416 -18.29 9.92 21.84
CA LEU A 416 -18.20 8.86 22.85
C LEU A 416 -17.54 7.59 22.31
N ASP A 417 -17.50 7.46 20.98
CA ASP A 417 -17.21 6.22 20.27
C ASP A 417 -15.92 6.30 19.45
N VAL A 418 -15.12 7.34 19.66
CA VAL A 418 -13.82 7.50 19.00
C VAL A 418 -12.94 6.29 19.30
N GLN A 419 -12.53 5.54 18.27
CA GLN A 419 -11.64 4.40 18.40
C GLN A 419 -10.17 4.82 18.23
N GLY A 420 -9.33 4.49 19.21
CA GLY A 420 -7.89 4.70 19.13
C GLY A 420 -7.26 3.91 17.99
N LYS A 421 -6.34 4.52 17.23
CA LYS A 421 -5.74 3.87 16.05
C LYS A 421 -4.85 2.66 16.37
N ILE A 422 -4.41 2.51 17.61
CA ILE A 422 -3.44 1.48 18.01
C ILE A 422 -4.16 0.16 18.34
N ASN A 423 -5.15 0.21 19.23
CA ASN A 423 -5.86 -0.95 19.77
C ASN A 423 -7.35 -0.99 19.37
N GLY A 424 -7.87 0.04 18.71
CA GLY A 424 -9.29 0.13 18.35
C GLY A 424 -10.22 0.38 19.54
N TYR A 425 -9.70 0.70 20.71
CA TYR A 425 -10.51 0.90 21.92
C TYR A 425 -11.20 2.26 21.91
N THR A 426 -12.43 2.27 22.42
CA THR A 426 -13.19 3.49 22.74
C THR A 426 -12.91 3.91 24.19
N PRO A 427 -13.30 5.13 24.61
CA PRO A 427 -13.18 5.54 26.01
C PRO A 427 -13.86 4.58 26.99
N LEU A 428 -14.94 3.90 26.58
CA LEU A 428 -15.60 2.88 27.41
C LEU A 428 -14.75 1.62 27.58
N HIS A 429 -14.09 1.17 26.51
CA HIS A 429 -13.12 0.06 26.60
C HIS A 429 -11.99 0.43 27.57
N ASP A 430 -11.43 1.63 27.46
CA ASP A 430 -10.35 2.09 28.34
C ASP A 430 -10.80 2.16 29.81
N ALA A 431 -11.96 2.76 30.09
CA ALA A 431 -12.50 2.83 31.45
C ALA A 431 -12.68 1.43 32.08
N LEU A 432 -13.20 0.48 31.30
CA LEU A 432 -13.40 -0.90 31.76
C LEU A 432 -12.09 -1.66 31.91
N TRP A 433 -11.14 -1.48 30.99
CA TRP A 433 -9.84 -2.16 31.02
C TRP A 433 -9.03 -1.78 32.25
N HIS A 434 -9.11 -0.52 32.68
CA HIS A 434 -8.49 -0.04 33.92
C HIS A 434 -9.33 -0.28 35.18
N GLY A 435 -10.58 -0.75 35.07
CA GLY A 435 -11.48 -0.97 36.19
C GLY A 435 -12.08 0.31 36.80
N PHE A 436 -12.08 1.43 36.07
CA PHE A 436 -12.68 2.69 36.49
C PHE A 436 -14.20 2.68 36.29
N VAL A 437 -14.90 1.97 37.18
CA VAL A 437 -16.34 1.73 37.10
C VAL A 437 -17.16 3.03 36.99
N ASP A 438 -16.83 4.06 37.76
CA ASP A 438 -17.55 5.34 37.71
C ASP A 438 -17.49 5.99 36.31
N CYS A 439 -16.33 5.93 35.66
CA CYS A 439 -16.16 6.42 34.29
C CYS A 439 -16.97 5.58 33.29
N ALA A 440 -16.95 4.26 33.45
CA ALA A 440 -17.72 3.36 32.60
C ALA A 440 -19.23 3.60 32.75
N GLU A 441 -19.73 3.79 33.97
CA GLU A 441 -21.14 4.12 34.23
C GLU A 441 -21.55 5.46 33.58
N ILE A 442 -20.69 6.48 33.66
CA ILE A 442 -20.94 7.77 33.00
C ILE A 442 -21.10 7.57 31.48
N LEU A 443 -20.19 6.85 30.83
CA LEU A 443 -20.22 6.62 29.38
C LEU A 443 -21.43 5.79 28.94
N VAL A 444 -21.75 4.72 29.68
CA VAL A 444 -22.92 3.87 29.38
C VAL A 444 -24.22 4.67 29.54
N ASN A 445 -24.31 5.55 30.53
CA ASN A 445 -25.48 6.41 30.72
C ASN A 445 -25.55 7.57 29.72
N ALA A 446 -24.40 8.03 29.21
CA ALA A 446 -24.30 9.01 28.14
C ALA A 446 -24.65 8.45 26.75
N GLY A 447 -24.78 7.13 26.62
CA GLY A 447 -25.16 6.48 25.36
C GLY A 447 -23.99 6.07 24.48
N ALA A 448 -22.80 5.84 25.04
CA ALA A 448 -21.70 5.23 24.31
C ALA A 448 -22.12 3.87 23.72
N ARG A 449 -21.68 3.58 22.50
CA ARG A 449 -22.00 2.33 21.83
C ARG A 449 -21.38 1.14 22.54
N LEU A 450 -22.18 0.09 22.72
CA LEU A 450 -21.81 -1.13 23.43
C LEU A 450 -21.40 -2.27 22.48
N ASP A 451 -21.57 -2.07 21.16
CA ASP A 451 -21.37 -3.07 20.11
C ASP A 451 -20.05 -2.92 19.33
N LEU A 452 -19.28 -1.87 19.61
CA LEU A 452 -17.98 -1.63 18.99
C LEU A 452 -16.94 -2.60 19.52
N ARG A 453 -16.04 -3.06 18.64
CA ARG A 453 -14.96 -3.99 18.98
C ARG A 453 -13.60 -3.34 18.84
N GLY A 454 -12.71 -3.62 19.79
CA GLY A 454 -11.28 -3.37 19.63
C GLY A 454 -10.65 -4.19 18.50
N HIS A 455 -9.40 -3.89 18.16
CA HIS A 455 -8.61 -4.65 17.18
C HIS A 455 -8.37 -6.10 17.62
N ASP A 456 -8.45 -6.39 18.92
CA ASP A 456 -8.42 -7.74 19.49
C ASP A 456 -9.79 -8.45 19.44
N GLY A 457 -10.82 -7.78 18.93
CA GLY A 457 -12.17 -8.30 18.77
C GLY A 457 -13.05 -8.22 20.02
N LYS A 458 -12.59 -7.68 21.16
CA LYS A 458 -13.38 -7.62 22.40
C LYS A 458 -14.44 -6.51 22.36
N LEU A 459 -15.62 -6.78 22.91
CA LEU A 459 -16.66 -5.80 23.22
C LEU A 459 -16.42 -5.16 24.61
N PRO A 460 -17.05 -4.01 24.92
CA PRO A 460 -17.07 -3.47 26.28
C PRO A 460 -17.56 -4.49 27.31
N LEU A 461 -18.61 -5.26 27.00
CA LEU A 461 -19.12 -6.29 27.93
C LEU A 461 -18.08 -7.37 28.22
N ASP A 462 -17.29 -7.78 27.23
CA ASP A 462 -16.25 -8.81 27.41
C ASP A 462 -15.20 -8.32 28.42
N ILE A 463 -14.73 -7.07 28.25
CA ILE A 463 -13.77 -6.45 29.17
C ILE A 463 -14.38 -6.26 30.56
N ALA A 464 -15.63 -5.82 30.67
CA ALA A 464 -16.31 -5.66 31.95
C ALA A 464 -16.40 -6.99 32.74
N ILE A 465 -16.69 -8.10 32.05
CA ILE A 465 -16.73 -9.43 32.68
C ILE A 465 -15.33 -9.88 33.09
N GLU A 466 -14.32 -9.68 32.24
CA GLU A 466 -12.93 -10.08 32.50
C GLU A 466 -12.31 -9.32 33.68
N VAL A 467 -12.54 -8.01 33.76
CA VAL A 467 -11.90 -7.13 34.75
C VAL A 467 -12.73 -6.99 36.03
N CYS A 468 -14.04 -6.79 35.91
CA CYS A 468 -14.93 -6.52 37.06
C CYS A 468 -15.74 -7.74 37.52
N GLY A 469 -15.81 -8.81 36.71
CA GLY A 469 -16.58 -10.02 36.99
C GLY A 469 -17.98 -10.03 36.35
N SER A 470 -18.50 -11.23 36.10
CA SER A 470 -19.74 -11.45 35.35
C SER A 470 -20.98 -10.84 35.99
N ASP A 471 -21.00 -10.75 37.32
CA ASP A 471 -22.15 -10.30 38.11
C ASP A 471 -21.97 -8.87 38.65
N SER A 472 -20.93 -8.16 38.19
CA SER A 472 -20.68 -6.77 38.57
C SER A 472 -21.81 -5.84 38.15
N ALA A 473 -22.01 -4.75 38.90
CA ALA A 473 -23.03 -3.75 38.61
C ALA A 473 -22.87 -3.19 37.19
N ILE A 474 -21.63 -2.91 36.77
CA ILE A 474 -21.33 -2.40 35.42
C ILE A 474 -21.59 -3.43 34.32
N ALA A 475 -21.24 -4.71 34.50
CA ALA A 475 -21.55 -5.74 33.51
C ALA A 475 -23.07 -5.92 33.36
N ASN A 476 -23.81 -5.87 34.47
CA ASN A 476 -25.27 -5.92 34.45
C ASN A 476 -25.89 -4.67 33.81
N LEU A 477 -25.34 -3.48 34.07
CA LEU A 477 -25.76 -2.23 33.44
C LEU A 477 -25.59 -2.30 31.91
N ILE A 478 -24.42 -2.74 31.44
CA ILE A 478 -24.15 -2.91 30.00
C ILE A 478 -25.14 -3.91 29.38
N ARG A 479 -25.37 -5.08 30.00
CA ARG A 479 -26.36 -6.06 29.52
C ARG A 479 -27.77 -5.49 29.44
N SER A 480 -28.15 -4.63 30.38
CA SER A 480 -29.49 -4.05 30.43
C SER A 480 -29.76 -3.02 29.33
N LYS A 481 -28.71 -2.50 28.67
CA LYS A 481 -28.81 -1.49 27.59
C LYS A 481 -28.49 -2.04 26.20
N PHE A 482 -28.25 -3.34 26.09
CA PHE A 482 -28.02 -4.04 24.81
C PHE A 482 -29.31 -4.27 24.02
#